data_AF-A0AAD7CGB4-F1
#
_entry.id   AF-A0AAD7CGB4-F1
#
_cell.length_a   1.000
_cell.length_b   1.000
_cell.length_c   1.000
_cell.angle_alpha   90.00
_cell.angle_beta   90.00
_cell.angle_gamma   90.00
#
_symmetry.space_group_name_H-M   'P 1'
#
loop_
_entity.id
_entity.type
_entity.pdbx_description
1 polymer ?
#
loop_
_entity_poly.entity_id
_entity_poly.type
_entity_poly.pdbx_seq_one_letter_code
_entity_poly.pdbx_strand_id
1 'polypeptide(L)'
;MAAKPTTSAPASSSFLRSFNFSNNLVEVGALTALIGSSAAESLVLGNRGAAGVAWAATSSFGTISVVKACFCGANSGWLRETLGIRTAASDSAVGLELPHASSRAAKLRRNRNVGEPRAIFVHTSLVSSRAFTAIQWSDVYALDHSASVMLRAIPDTLPGQPLQIFTYADYPFNTPLSNGFQLPAILLSTSKIVEVYYFMWRHNVLLLGLVSAAPWAFFLIGAVVMQPALVDHARSSWAPSRILETLSSGAIGALVCTASITFTYIIMADQPRSVVFIWAGFQLFWLAVRILVYHFADATRPSALRMLGVRPWSTLSVNLKNRVMDLTLSLSRTSDLALISDDIQPPNLFPLPSHIITPSSSFIIDIQAVFGDTALSSAMWMTGAQPTPMDLYDSCIVVFSIRDSNNPSAPRRSIAVPAARILSGTLTPNIPGSDTEKNVPNFVPKGATNFGWNASWWYWIPCQTGLWLQLQVVAGKTMGVHEVEVCSDAEVGALLRSGKLNIGMQEIHELRAAVDLARRGREAFLELLS
;
A
#
# COMPACT_ATOMS: atom_id res chain seq x y z
N MET A 1 38.90 90.30 10.92
CA MET A 1 40.05 89.38 10.76
C MET A 1 40.14 88.57 12.05
N ALA A 2 40.31 87.24 11.95
CA ALA A 2 40.24 86.21 13.01
C ALA A 2 38.81 85.81 13.45
N ALA A 3 38.44 84.55 13.66
CA ALA A 3 38.99 83.23 13.31
C ALA A 3 37.79 82.23 13.36
N LYS A 4 37.83 81.21 12.51
CA LYS A 4 36.78 80.19 12.27
C LYS A 4 36.80 79.11 13.36
N PRO A 5 35.67 78.71 13.99
CA PRO A 5 35.63 77.53 14.84
C PRO A 5 35.22 76.27 14.08
N THR A 6 35.72 75.18 14.65
CA THR A 6 35.88 73.81 14.19
C THR A 6 34.62 72.96 14.03
N THR A 7 34.71 72.06 13.07
CA THR A 7 33.89 70.88 12.76
C THR A 7 33.55 69.99 13.96
N SER A 8 32.27 69.66 14.11
CA SER A 8 31.73 68.59 14.95
C SER A 8 31.77 67.24 14.22
N ALA A 9 32.39 66.23 14.84
CA ALA A 9 32.28 64.83 14.42
C ALA A 9 30.94 64.22 14.89
N PRO A 10 30.26 63.41 14.06
CA PRO A 10 29.03 62.74 14.48
C PRO A 10 29.35 61.50 15.34
N ALA A 11 28.74 61.45 16.52
CA ALA A 11 28.75 60.29 17.40
C ALA A 11 27.90 59.16 16.82
N SER A 12 28.55 58.13 16.28
CA SER A 12 27.97 56.86 15.86
C SER A 12 28.13 55.81 16.97
N SER A 13 27.21 55.75 17.94
CA SER A 13 27.20 54.65 18.93
C SER A 13 25.89 54.40 19.68
N SER A 14 24.72 54.63 19.06
CA SER A 14 23.42 54.37 19.72
C SER A 14 22.52 53.32 19.03
N PHE A 15 22.89 52.76 17.87
CA PHE A 15 22.01 51.84 17.14
C PHE A 15 22.02 50.37 17.64
N LEU A 16 22.92 49.99 18.57
CA LEU A 16 23.09 48.60 19.02
C LEU A 16 22.62 48.30 20.45
N ARG A 17 21.99 49.25 21.17
CA ARG A 17 21.68 49.06 22.61
C ARG A 17 20.26 48.63 22.97
N SER A 18 19.34 48.42 22.03
CA SER A 18 17.97 47.97 22.38
C SER A 18 17.35 46.93 21.43
N PHE A 19 18.17 46.04 20.85
CA PHE A 19 17.62 44.82 20.26
C PHE A 19 17.17 43.87 21.39
N ASN A 20 15.85 43.70 21.56
CA ASN A 20 15.23 42.65 22.38
C ASN A 20 15.53 41.27 21.78
N PHE A 21 16.77 40.83 21.99
CA PHE A 21 17.39 39.71 21.30
C PHE A 21 16.76 38.35 21.61
N SER A 22 16.11 38.21 22.78
CA SER A 22 15.38 37.01 23.16
C SER A 22 14.21 36.72 22.22
N ASN A 23 13.49 37.75 21.74
CA ASN A 23 12.38 37.55 20.80
C ASN A 23 12.90 37.28 19.39
N ASN A 24 13.96 37.98 18.97
CA ASN A 24 14.49 37.82 17.61
C ASN A 24 15.21 36.49 17.39
N LEU A 25 15.87 35.92 18.42
CA LEU A 25 16.43 34.57 18.31
C LEU A 25 15.35 33.50 18.19
N VAL A 26 14.19 33.70 18.83
CA VAL A 26 13.06 32.79 18.70
C VAL A 26 12.48 32.87 17.29
N GLU A 27 12.36 34.06 16.71
CA GLU A 27 11.89 34.24 15.32
C GLU A 27 12.88 33.68 14.29
N VAL A 28 14.17 33.98 14.42
CA VAL A 28 15.22 33.44 13.54
C VAL A 28 15.32 31.92 13.72
N GLY A 29 15.20 31.42 14.95
CA GLY A 29 15.13 29.99 15.26
C GLY A 29 13.92 29.31 14.61
N ALA A 30 12.75 29.96 14.63
CA ALA A 30 11.54 29.45 13.98
C ALA A 30 11.67 29.43 12.46
N LEU A 31 12.23 30.48 11.84
CA LEU A 31 12.45 30.56 10.40
C LEU A 31 13.48 29.52 9.93
N THR A 32 14.60 29.40 10.63
CA THR A 32 15.66 28.44 10.31
C THR A 32 15.21 27.00 10.58
N ALA A 33 14.38 26.77 11.59
CA ALA A 33 13.71 25.50 11.81
C ALA A 33 12.77 25.17 10.65
N LEU A 34 11.99 26.13 10.15
CA LEU A 34 11.05 25.91 9.05
C LEU A 34 11.78 25.53 7.74
N ILE A 35 12.81 26.29 7.36
CA ILE A 35 13.59 26.04 6.14
C ILE A 35 14.42 24.75 6.27
N GLY A 36 15.04 24.52 7.44
CA GLY A 36 15.87 23.36 7.69
C GLY A 36 15.11 22.06 7.97
N SER A 37 13.84 22.14 8.35
CA SER A 37 13.03 21.01 8.81
C SER A 37 12.87 19.93 7.73
N SER A 38 12.44 20.31 6.53
CA SER A 38 12.17 19.34 5.45
C SER A 38 13.45 18.68 4.93
N ALA A 39 14.55 19.44 4.86
CA ALA A 39 15.86 18.92 4.50
C ALA A 39 16.36 17.93 5.56
N ALA A 40 16.32 18.29 6.84
CA ALA A 40 16.75 17.42 7.94
C ALA A 40 15.94 16.11 8.01
N GLU A 41 14.61 16.21 7.86
CA GLU A 41 13.71 15.07 7.79
C GLU A 41 14.05 14.13 6.62
N SER A 42 14.22 14.68 5.42
CA SER A 42 14.58 13.88 4.23
C SER A 42 15.97 13.24 4.34
N LEU A 43 16.94 13.95 4.94
CA LEU A 43 18.29 13.48 5.18
C LEU A 43 18.33 12.31 6.17
N VAL A 44 17.63 12.41 7.31
CA VAL A 44 17.63 11.33 8.32
C VAL A 44 16.86 10.10 7.84
N LEU A 45 15.85 10.27 7.00
CA LEU A 45 15.12 9.17 6.37
C LEU A 45 15.95 8.45 5.29
N GLY A 46 17.17 8.91 5.02
CA GLY A 46 18.10 8.24 4.10
C GLY A 46 17.84 8.51 2.63
N ASN A 47 16.95 9.45 2.28
CA ASN A 47 16.63 9.78 0.87
C ASN A 47 17.84 10.29 0.06
N ARG A 48 18.92 10.67 0.75
CA ARG A 48 20.18 11.18 0.18
C ARG A 48 21.38 10.24 0.45
N GLY A 49 21.10 8.99 0.80
CA GLY A 49 22.12 7.99 1.14
C GLY A 49 22.74 8.18 2.53
N ALA A 50 23.79 7.41 2.81
CA ALA A 50 24.49 7.42 4.10
C ALA A 50 25.08 8.80 4.45
N ALA A 51 25.62 9.52 3.46
CA ALA A 51 26.07 10.89 3.65
C ALA A 51 24.96 11.79 4.16
N GLY A 52 23.74 11.66 3.60
CA GLY A 52 22.60 12.43 4.06
C GLY A 52 22.34 12.26 5.55
N VAL A 53 22.36 11.01 6.03
CA VAL A 53 22.15 10.67 7.44
C VAL A 53 23.18 11.35 8.34
N ALA A 54 24.48 11.29 8.00
CA ALA A 54 25.54 11.95 8.77
C ALA A 54 25.33 13.48 8.90
N TRP A 55 24.73 14.10 7.88
CA TRP A 55 24.46 15.53 7.84
C TRP A 55 23.12 15.94 8.47
N ALA A 56 22.23 15.00 8.77
CA ALA A 56 20.88 15.33 9.24
C ALA A 56 20.89 16.14 10.56
N ALA A 57 21.75 15.75 11.50
CA ALA A 57 21.84 16.31 12.85
C ALA A 57 23.12 17.11 13.12
N THR A 58 23.79 17.64 12.08
CA THR A 58 24.95 18.52 12.25
C THR A 58 24.59 19.89 12.81
N SER A 59 23.33 20.32 12.66
CA SER A 59 22.79 21.56 13.23
C SER A 59 21.63 21.24 14.18
N SER A 60 21.53 22.02 15.25
CA SER A 60 20.41 22.00 16.19
C SER A 60 19.13 22.54 15.57
N PHE A 61 19.25 23.35 14.50
CA PHE A 61 18.10 23.83 13.74
C PHE A 61 17.51 22.68 12.91
N GLY A 62 16.24 22.34 13.16
CA GLY A 62 15.56 21.22 12.51
C GLY A 62 15.71 19.88 13.24
N THR A 63 16.33 19.84 14.43
CA THR A 63 16.43 18.61 15.25
C THR A 63 15.05 18.05 15.62
N ILE A 64 14.04 18.89 15.84
CA ILE A 64 12.66 18.44 16.08
C ILE A 64 12.13 17.63 14.87
N SER A 65 12.47 18.04 13.66
CA SER A 65 12.11 17.34 12.43
C SER A 65 12.86 16.02 12.28
N VAL A 66 14.12 15.98 12.71
CA VAL A 66 14.89 14.72 12.83
C VAL A 66 14.21 13.78 13.81
N VAL A 67 13.84 14.25 15.01
CA VAL A 67 13.11 13.48 16.02
C VAL A 67 11.79 12.95 15.44
N LYS A 68 11.01 13.82 14.80
CA LYS A 68 9.74 13.45 14.15
C LYS A 68 9.94 12.37 13.09
N ALA A 69 10.93 12.55 12.23
CA ALA A 69 11.26 11.60 11.18
C ALA A 69 11.73 10.25 11.72
N CYS A 70 12.54 10.26 12.79
CA CYS A 70 12.96 9.07 13.53
C CYS A 70 11.76 8.32 14.13
N PHE A 71 10.82 9.02 14.77
CA PHE A 71 9.56 8.41 15.22
C PHE A 71 8.75 7.90 14.03
N CYS A 72 8.68 8.61 12.92
CA CYS A 72 7.96 8.14 11.75
C CYS A 72 8.55 6.84 11.18
N GLY A 73 9.87 6.77 11.02
CA GLY A 73 10.54 5.56 10.56
C GLY A 73 10.37 4.38 11.52
N ALA A 74 10.25 4.64 12.82
CA ALA A 74 10.11 3.61 13.84
C ALA A 74 8.67 3.14 14.11
N ASN A 75 7.67 3.67 13.42
CA ASN A 75 6.26 3.37 13.71
C ASN A 75 5.49 2.94 12.46
N SER A 76 4.58 1.98 12.62
CA SER A 76 3.66 1.57 11.55
C SER A 76 2.78 2.74 11.10
N GLY A 77 2.22 2.65 9.89
CA GLY A 77 1.39 3.71 9.30
C GLY A 77 0.25 4.18 10.23
N TRP A 78 -0.46 3.23 10.84
CA TRP A 78 -1.50 3.49 11.84
C TRP A 78 -0.98 4.30 13.04
N LEU A 79 0.21 3.96 13.56
CA LEU A 79 0.70 4.53 14.82
C LEU A 79 1.25 5.93 14.59
N ARG A 80 1.92 6.15 13.44
CA ARG A 80 2.29 7.48 12.95
C ARG A 80 1.08 8.42 12.87
N GLU A 81 -0.04 7.89 12.39
CA GLU A 81 -1.28 8.65 12.27
C GLU A 81 -1.88 8.97 13.65
N THR A 82 -1.93 7.99 14.54
CA THR A 82 -2.48 8.16 15.90
C THR A 82 -1.70 9.20 16.70
N LEU A 83 -0.37 9.25 16.51
CA LEU A 83 0.51 10.21 17.17
C LEU A 83 0.55 11.58 16.48
N GLY A 84 -0.11 11.76 15.32
CA GLY A 84 -0.09 13.04 14.59
C GLY A 84 1.27 13.42 14.02
N ILE A 85 2.20 12.47 13.92
CA ILE A 85 3.58 12.71 13.44
C ILE A 85 3.73 12.57 11.92
N ARG A 86 2.65 12.27 11.22
CA ARG A 86 2.65 12.04 9.77
C ARG A 86 3.05 13.29 8.95
N THR A 87 3.85 13.10 7.92
CA THR A 87 4.19 14.12 6.90
C THR A 87 4.27 13.48 5.50
N ALA A 88 4.10 14.29 4.45
CA ALA A 88 4.30 13.84 3.08
C ALA A 88 5.74 13.32 2.83
N ALA A 89 6.74 13.91 3.49
CA ALA A 89 8.13 13.47 3.40
C ALA A 89 8.33 12.08 4.04
N SER A 90 7.75 11.85 5.22
CA SER A 90 7.79 10.56 5.91
C SER A 90 7.03 9.46 5.17
N ASP A 91 5.87 9.78 4.60
CA ASP A 91 5.07 8.85 3.80
C ASP A 91 5.79 8.50 2.50
N SER A 92 6.43 9.49 1.87
CA SER A 92 7.23 9.26 0.66
C SER A 92 8.51 8.47 0.95
N ALA A 93 9.06 8.50 2.16
CA ALA A 93 10.29 7.79 2.48
C ALA A 93 10.03 6.35 2.93
N VAL A 94 9.02 6.13 3.77
CA VAL A 94 8.76 4.84 4.42
C VAL A 94 7.62 4.08 3.74
N GLY A 95 6.83 4.76 2.90
CA GLY A 95 5.55 4.25 2.41
C GLY A 95 4.45 4.35 3.48
N LEU A 96 3.20 4.15 3.06
CA LEU A 96 2.03 4.08 3.92
C LEU A 96 1.18 2.88 3.51
N GLU A 97 1.08 1.94 4.43
CA GLU A 97 0.16 0.83 4.39
C GLU A 97 -0.84 0.94 5.54
N LEU A 98 -2.08 0.54 5.27
CA LEU A 98 -3.11 0.36 6.28
C LEU A 98 -3.69 -1.04 6.13
N PRO A 99 -3.81 -1.81 7.23
CA PRO A 99 -4.44 -3.12 7.18
C PRO A 99 -5.88 -2.99 6.67
N HIS A 100 -6.31 -3.98 5.89
CA HIS A 100 -7.65 -3.99 5.32
C HIS A 100 -8.73 -4.02 6.40
N ALA A 101 -9.92 -3.52 6.05
CA ALA A 101 -10.93 -2.98 6.95
C ALA A 101 -11.31 -3.85 8.16
N SER A 102 -10.77 -3.51 9.33
CA SER A 102 -11.58 -3.51 10.55
C SER A 102 -12.51 -2.29 10.53
N SER A 103 -13.62 -2.31 11.27
CA SER A 103 -14.59 -1.18 11.34
C SER A 103 -13.93 0.18 11.64
N ARG A 104 -12.78 0.16 12.31
CA ARG A 104 -11.97 1.34 12.63
C ARG A 104 -11.21 1.90 11.44
N ALA A 105 -10.66 1.04 10.57
CA ALA A 105 -9.99 1.45 9.33
C ALA A 105 -10.99 2.04 8.31
N ALA A 106 -12.20 1.49 8.22
CA ALA A 106 -13.27 2.08 7.40
C ALA A 106 -13.68 3.49 7.89
N LYS A 107 -13.71 3.70 9.22
CA LYS A 107 -13.95 5.02 9.82
C LYS A 107 -12.80 6.01 9.54
N LEU A 108 -11.56 5.51 9.53
CA LEU A 108 -10.38 6.30 9.15
C LEU A 108 -10.43 6.73 7.67
N ARG A 109 -10.82 5.83 6.76
CA ARG A 109 -11.01 6.14 5.33
C ARG A 109 -12.00 7.30 5.11
N ARG A 110 -13.16 7.27 5.79
CA ARG A 110 -14.19 8.33 5.66
C ARG A 110 -13.76 9.69 6.19
N ASN A 111 -12.92 9.73 7.22
CA ASN A 111 -12.67 10.98 7.94
C ASN A 111 -11.54 11.82 7.37
N ARG A 112 -10.68 11.31 6.47
CA ARG A 112 -9.35 11.92 6.28
C ARG A 112 -8.80 12.08 4.86
N ASN A 113 -9.62 12.00 3.80
CA ASN A 113 -9.17 12.28 2.42
C ASN A 113 -7.84 11.59 2.08
N VAL A 114 -7.63 10.34 2.53
CA VAL A 114 -6.36 9.61 2.35
C VAL A 114 -6.09 9.29 0.87
N GLY A 115 -7.06 9.59 0.00
CA GLY A 115 -7.01 9.32 -1.43
C GLY A 115 -7.37 7.87 -1.73
N GLU A 116 -7.21 7.51 -3.01
CA GLU A 116 -7.41 6.14 -3.47
C GLU A 116 -6.17 5.28 -3.15
N PRO A 117 -6.37 4.01 -2.75
CA PRO A 117 -5.25 3.10 -2.53
C PRO A 117 -4.47 2.94 -3.85
N ARG A 118 -3.14 3.01 -3.75
CA ARG A 118 -2.21 2.91 -4.88
C ARG A 118 -1.74 1.48 -5.17
N ALA A 119 -1.80 0.60 -4.17
CA ALA A 119 -1.48 -0.82 -4.33
C ALA A 119 -2.14 -1.66 -3.24
N ILE A 120 -2.09 -2.99 -3.39
CA ILE A 120 -2.54 -3.96 -2.39
C ILE A 120 -1.36 -4.86 -2.05
N PHE A 121 -1.11 -5.01 -0.75
CA PHE A 121 -0.08 -5.87 -0.20
C PHE A 121 -0.70 -7.13 0.41
N VAL A 122 -0.02 -8.26 0.17
CA VAL A 122 -0.49 -9.59 0.53
C VAL A 122 0.56 -10.25 1.40
N HIS A 123 0.19 -10.57 2.63
CA HIS A 123 1.02 -11.33 3.54
C HIS A 123 0.46 -12.73 3.72
N THR A 124 1.06 -13.72 3.07
CA THR A 124 0.78 -15.14 3.29
C THR A 124 1.55 -15.61 4.53
N SER A 125 0.87 -15.81 5.65
CA SER A 125 1.48 -16.43 6.83
C SER A 125 1.19 -17.93 6.85
N LEU A 126 2.25 -18.74 6.90
CA LEU A 126 2.13 -20.18 7.15
C LEU A 126 1.84 -20.36 8.64
N VAL A 127 0.58 -20.56 9.00
CA VAL A 127 0.21 -20.91 10.37
C VAL A 127 0.47 -22.41 10.55
N SER A 128 1.52 -22.72 11.31
CA SER A 128 1.93 -24.10 11.60
C SER A 128 0.81 -24.88 12.31
N SER A 129 0.24 -25.86 11.58
CA SER A 129 0.17 -27.28 11.94
C SER A 129 -1.14 -27.95 11.54
N ARG A 130 -2.27 -27.25 11.36
CA ARG A 130 -3.50 -27.83 10.79
C ARG A 130 -4.35 -26.78 10.06
N ALA A 131 -4.25 -26.78 8.73
CA ALA A 131 -5.31 -26.46 7.75
C ALA A 131 -5.66 -25.02 7.32
N PHE A 132 -4.99 -23.92 7.74
CA PHE A 132 -5.30 -22.60 7.14
C PHE A 132 -4.07 -21.71 6.93
N THR A 133 -3.81 -21.33 5.69
CA THR A 133 -2.98 -20.17 5.36
C THR A 133 -3.78 -18.91 5.68
N ALA A 134 -3.46 -18.25 6.79
CA ALA A 134 -4.02 -16.94 7.08
C ALA A 134 -3.36 -15.93 6.14
N ILE A 135 -4.13 -15.45 5.17
CA ILE A 135 -3.69 -14.42 4.24
C ILE A 135 -4.17 -13.08 4.76
N GLN A 136 -3.22 -12.23 5.15
CA GLN A 136 -3.48 -10.87 5.61
C GLN A 136 -3.28 -9.90 4.45
N TRP A 137 -4.19 -8.92 4.35
CA TRP A 137 -4.21 -7.93 3.29
C TRP A 137 -4.04 -6.53 3.87
N SER A 138 -3.29 -5.70 3.15
CA SER A 138 -3.13 -4.28 3.48
C SER A 138 -3.27 -3.43 2.23
N ASP A 139 -4.05 -2.36 2.33
CA ASP A 139 -4.11 -1.35 1.27
C ASP A 139 -2.90 -0.43 1.42
N VAL A 140 -2.22 -0.15 0.31
CA VAL A 140 -1.06 0.74 0.26
C VAL A 140 -1.50 2.07 -0.33
N TYR A 141 -1.44 3.13 0.46
CA TYR A 141 -1.87 4.48 0.09
C TYR A 141 -0.71 5.36 -0.39
N ALA A 142 0.48 5.11 0.13
CA ALA A 142 1.70 5.72 -0.36
C ALA A 142 2.75 4.64 -0.57
N LEU A 143 3.37 4.67 -1.74
CA LEU A 143 4.57 3.90 -2.02
C LEU A 143 5.76 4.75 -1.59
N ASP A 144 6.79 4.12 -1.05
CA ASP A 144 8.06 4.81 -0.87
C ASP A 144 8.55 5.34 -2.24
N HIS A 145 9.44 6.33 -2.20
CA HIS A 145 9.90 7.00 -3.41
C HIS A 145 10.56 6.02 -4.39
N SER A 146 11.31 5.03 -3.88
CA SER A 146 11.95 4.02 -4.70
C SER A 146 10.92 3.18 -5.44
N ALA A 147 9.95 2.61 -4.73
CA ALA A 147 8.86 1.83 -5.29
C ALA A 147 8.03 2.66 -6.27
N SER A 148 7.70 3.91 -5.93
CA SER A 148 6.92 4.79 -6.80
C SER A 148 7.66 5.14 -8.10
N VAL A 149 8.96 5.41 -8.06
CA VAL A 149 9.73 5.72 -9.27
C VAL A 149 9.80 4.50 -10.19
N MET A 150 10.00 3.31 -9.62
CA MET A 150 10.04 2.07 -10.39
C MET A 150 8.68 1.75 -11.02
N LEU A 151 7.59 1.86 -10.26
CA LEU A 151 6.25 1.60 -10.77
C LEU A 151 5.83 2.62 -11.85
N ARG A 152 6.25 3.88 -11.74
CA ARG A 152 6.02 4.88 -12.80
C ARG A 152 6.79 4.61 -14.10
N ALA A 153 7.85 3.81 -14.03
CA ALA A 153 8.62 3.41 -15.22
C ALA A 153 8.01 2.19 -15.92
N ILE A 154 7.04 1.51 -15.29
CA ILE A 154 6.33 0.40 -15.90
C ILE A 154 5.30 0.96 -16.89
N PRO A 155 5.33 0.56 -18.16
CA PRO A 155 4.32 0.95 -19.13
C PRO A 155 2.96 0.34 -18.77
N ASP A 156 1.89 1.07 -19.05
CA ASP A 156 0.54 0.55 -18.92
C ASP A 156 0.33 -0.66 -19.83
N THR A 157 -0.35 -1.69 -19.33
CA THR A 157 -0.78 -2.82 -20.17
C THR A 157 -1.96 -2.36 -21.02
N LEU A 158 -1.77 -2.28 -22.33
CA LEU A 158 -2.83 -1.86 -23.25
C LEU A 158 -3.96 -2.90 -23.28
N PRO A 159 -5.22 -2.49 -23.51
CA PRO A 159 -6.33 -3.42 -23.66
C PRO A 159 -6.00 -4.47 -24.74
N GLY A 160 -6.17 -5.75 -24.40
CA GLY A 160 -5.96 -6.87 -25.32
C GLY A 160 -4.55 -7.43 -25.34
N GLN A 161 -3.61 -6.77 -24.66
CA GLN A 161 -2.31 -7.35 -24.41
C GLN A 161 -2.37 -8.25 -23.17
N PRO A 162 -1.70 -9.42 -23.18
CA PRO A 162 -1.60 -10.25 -22.00
C PRO A 162 -0.84 -9.52 -20.89
N LEU A 163 -1.06 -9.93 -19.64
CA LEU A 163 -0.38 -9.35 -18.49
C LEU A 163 1.14 -9.46 -18.65
N GLN A 164 1.80 -8.31 -18.64
CA GLN A 164 3.25 -8.23 -18.57
C GLN A 164 3.70 -8.21 -17.12
N ILE A 165 4.58 -9.15 -16.74
CA ILE A 165 5.04 -9.27 -15.36
C ILE A 165 6.46 -8.72 -15.29
N PHE A 166 6.60 -7.62 -14.58
CA PHE A 166 7.86 -6.93 -14.37
C PHE A 166 8.54 -7.52 -13.13
N THR A 167 9.68 -8.15 -13.36
CA THR A 167 10.53 -8.68 -12.29
C THR A 167 11.80 -7.85 -12.20
N TYR A 168 12.38 -7.77 -11.00
CA TYR A 168 13.73 -7.23 -10.88
C TYR A 168 14.69 -8.10 -11.70
N ALA A 169 15.34 -7.50 -12.68
CA ALA A 169 16.44 -8.13 -13.40
C ALA A 169 17.73 -7.92 -12.61
N ASP A 170 18.57 -8.96 -12.58
CA ASP A 170 19.94 -8.81 -12.13
C ASP A 170 20.62 -7.82 -13.07
N TYR A 171 21.02 -6.66 -12.55
CA TYR A 171 21.68 -5.63 -13.34
C TYR A 171 23.19 -5.87 -13.28
N PRO A 172 23.83 -6.40 -14.35
CA PRO A 172 25.26 -6.74 -14.31
C PRO A 172 26.16 -5.51 -14.24
N PHE A 173 25.64 -4.34 -14.62
CA PHE A 173 26.34 -3.06 -14.58
C PHE A 173 25.95 -2.23 -13.35
N ASN A 174 25.61 -2.89 -12.24
CA ASN A 174 25.34 -2.23 -10.97
C ASN A 174 26.55 -1.34 -10.64
N THR A 175 26.47 -0.07 -11.03
CA THR A 175 27.52 0.88 -10.77
C THR A 175 27.41 1.11 -9.29
N PRO A 176 28.42 0.72 -8.50
CA PRO A 176 28.37 0.97 -7.07
C PRO A 176 28.06 2.46 -6.91
N LEU A 177 27.06 2.78 -6.08
CA LEU A 177 26.71 4.15 -5.69
C LEU A 177 27.99 4.97 -5.68
N SER A 178 28.04 6.08 -6.43
CA SER A 178 29.30 6.78 -6.67
C SER A 178 29.91 7.20 -5.33
N ASN A 179 30.87 6.39 -4.86
CA ASN A 179 31.60 6.64 -3.63
C ASN A 179 32.29 8.01 -3.66
N GLY A 180 32.49 8.56 -4.88
CA GLY A 180 33.05 9.87 -5.14
C GLY A 180 32.32 11.03 -4.46
N PHE A 181 31.01 10.95 -4.17
CA PHE A 181 30.33 11.98 -3.38
C PHE A 181 30.06 11.55 -1.93
N GLN A 182 29.55 10.32 -1.74
CA GLN A 182 29.10 9.85 -0.42
C GLN A 182 30.24 9.83 0.61
N LEU A 183 31.40 9.27 0.25
CA LEU A 183 32.53 9.17 1.19
C LEU A 183 33.13 10.54 1.53
N PRO A 184 33.42 11.44 0.55
CA PRO A 184 33.86 12.79 0.88
C PRO A 184 32.85 13.58 1.69
N ALA A 185 31.54 13.43 1.45
CA ALA A 185 30.52 14.10 2.23
C ALA A 185 30.46 13.58 3.68
N ILE A 186 30.57 12.26 3.90
CA ILE A 186 30.67 11.68 5.27
C ILE A 186 31.93 12.20 5.96
N LEU A 187 33.08 12.18 5.29
CA LEU A 187 34.33 12.72 5.83
C LEU A 187 34.22 14.21 6.12
N LEU A 188 33.60 15.00 5.25
CA LEU A 188 33.40 16.43 5.48
C LEU A 188 32.54 16.69 6.72
N SER A 189 31.60 15.80 7.06
CA SER A 189 30.79 15.94 8.29
C SER A 189 31.65 15.86 9.56
N THR A 190 32.83 15.23 9.53
CA THR A 190 33.77 15.21 10.66
C THR A 190 34.38 16.56 10.97
N SER A 191 34.21 17.56 10.09
CA SER A 191 34.51 18.96 10.41
C SER A 191 33.69 19.48 11.60
N LYS A 192 32.60 18.82 12.00
CA LYS A 192 31.86 19.10 13.25
C LYS A 192 32.76 19.03 14.50
N ILE A 193 33.84 18.24 14.46
CA ILE A 193 34.84 18.17 15.55
C ILE A 193 35.48 19.54 15.81
N VAL A 194 35.56 20.43 14.80
CA VAL A 194 36.08 21.80 14.96
C VAL A 194 35.23 22.61 15.94
N GLU A 195 33.89 22.45 15.93
CA GLU A 195 33.01 23.09 16.91
C GLU A 195 33.31 22.60 18.32
N VAL A 196 33.43 21.28 18.51
CA VAL A 196 33.74 20.67 19.81
C VAL A 196 35.10 21.14 20.33
N TYR A 197 36.12 21.13 19.46
CA TYR A 197 37.45 21.61 19.78
C TYR A 197 37.44 23.09 20.15
N TYR A 198 36.70 23.93 19.42
CA TYR A 198 36.60 25.36 19.71
C TYR A 198 35.98 25.62 21.10
N PHE A 199 34.87 24.94 21.44
CA PHE A 199 34.26 25.09 22.77
C PHE A 199 35.13 24.55 23.90
N MET A 200 35.82 23.44 23.66
CA MET A 200 36.73 22.84 24.64
C MET A 200 37.94 23.74 24.89
N TRP A 201 38.63 24.17 23.82
CA TRP A 201 39.92 24.85 23.93
C TRP A 201 39.79 26.34 24.24
N ARG A 202 38.83 27.04 23.62
CA ARG A 202 38.77 28.51 23.72
C ARG A 202 37.92 29.02 24.88
N HIS A 203 36.86 28.29 25.22
CA HIS A 203 35.87 28.75 26.20
C HIS A 203 35.75 27.85 27.44
N ASN A 204 36.45 26.71 27.47
CA ASN A 204 36.41 25.75 28.57
C ASN A 204 34.99 25.22 28.87
N VAL A 205 34.14 25.12 27.84
CA VAL A 205 32.74 24.64 27.95
C VAL A 205 32.62 23.28 27.25
N LEU A 206 33.34 22.29 27.76
CA LEU A 206 33.39 20.95 27.17
C LEU A 206 31.99 20.32 27.05
N LEU A 207 31.16 20.47 28.08
CA LEU A 207 29.83 19.85 28.12
C LEU A 207 28.92 20.34 26.98
N LEU A 208 28.95 21.64 26.67
CA LEU A 208 28.15 22.19 25.57
C LEU A 208 28.57 21.59 24.22
N GLY A 209 29.88 21.49 23.97
CA GLY A 209 30.40 20.89 22.74
C GLY A 209 30.07 19.40 22.61
N LEU A 210 30.18 18.64 23.70
CA LEU A 210 29.83 17.20 23.69
C LEU A 210 28.33 16.99 23.46
N VAL A 211 27.49 17.76 24.15
CA VAL A 211 26.03 17.67 24.02
C VAL A 211 25.59 18.07 22.61
N SER A 212 26.17 19.12 22.01
CA SER A 212 25.82 19.54 20.64
C SER A 212 26.30 18.55 19.57
N ALA A 213 27.37 17.82 19.83
CA ALA A 213 27.93 16.83 18.89
C ALA A 213 27.28 15.44 19.02
N ALA A 214 26.62 15.11 20.13
CA ALA A 214 26.08 13.78 20.37
C ALA A 214 25.10 13.28 19.29
N PRO A 215 24.10 14.07 18.82
CA PRO A 215 23.23 13.66 17.72
C PRO A 215 24.00 13.39 16.43
N TRP A 216 24.91 14.30 16.05
CA TRP A 216 25.76 14.13 14.88
C TRP A 216 26.60 12.84 14.97
N ALA A 217 27.24 12.58 16.10
CA ALA A 217 28.05 11.38 16.29
C ALA A 217 27.23 10.10 16.13
N PHE A 218 26.01 10.06 16.69
CA PHE A 218 25.09 8.94 16.54
C PHE A 218 24.75 8.66 15.06
N PHE A 219 24.36 9.70 14.31
CA PHE A 219 24.03 9.54 12.89
C PHE A 219 25.25 9.31 12.00
N LEU A 220 26.43 9.83 12.37
CA LEU A 220 27.69 9.51 11.69
C LEU A 220 28.02 8.02 11.81
N ILE A 221 27.91 7.45 13.01
CA ILE A 221 28.12 6.01 13.22
C ILE A 221 27.12 5.23 12.36
N GLY A 222 25.85 5.61 12.37
CA GLY A 222 24.82 5.04 11.50
C GLY A 222 25.22 5.08 10.01
N ALA A 223 25.66 6.24 9.52
CA ALA A 223 26.13 6.42 8.15
C ALA A 223 27.34 5.53 7.81
N VAL A 224 28.32 5.43 8.71
CA VAL A 224 29.51 4.58 8.52
C VAL A 224 29.13 3.11 8.50
N VAL A 225 28.18 2.67 9.32
CA VAL A 225 27.68 1.28 9.31
C VAL A 225 26.86 0.99 8.04
N MET A 226 26.07 1.96 7.58
CA MET A 226 25.28 1.83 6.34
C MET A 226 26.17 1.76 5.09
N GLN A 227 27.35 2.38 5.10
CA GLN A 227 28.20 2.49 3.90
C GLN A 227 28.69 1.12 3.37
N PRO A 228 29.28 0.21 4.18
CA PRO A 228 29.61 -1.15 3.72
C PRO A 228 28.36 -1.97 3.41
N ALA A 229 27.31 -1.84 4.24
CA ALA A 229 26.06 -2.57 4.03
C ALA A 229 25.42 -2.24 2.68
N LEU A 230 25.48 -0.98 2.23
CA LEU A 230 25.03 -0.55 0.90
C LEU A 230 25.87 -1.16 -0.23
N VAL A 231 27.17 -1.37 -0.02
CA VAL A 231 28.08 -1.98 -1.01
C VAL A 231 27.83 -3.49 -1.10
N ASP A 232 27.64 -4.18 0.02
CA ASP A 232 27.43 -5.62 0.05
C ASP A 232 25.98 -6.02 -0.30
N HIS A 233 24.98 -5.26 0.15
CA HIS A 233 23.55 -5.53 -0.13
C HIS A 233 23.15 -5.22 -1.57
N ALA A 234 23.97 -4.50 -2.34
CA ALA A 234 23.79 -4.38 -3.78
C ALA A 234 23.81 -5.75 -4.51
N ARG A 235 24.25 -6.83 -3.84
CA ARG A 235 24.23 -8.22 -4.35
C ARG A 235 23.08 -9.10 -3.86
N SER A 236 22.31 -8.71 -2.85
CA SER A 236 21.20 -9.53 -2.34
C SER A 236 19.88 -8.76 -2.45
N SER A 237 18.88 -9.37 -3.07
CA SER A 237 17.55 -8.79 -3.40
C SER A 237 16.69 -8.38 -2.20
N TRP A 238 17.25 -8.27 -1.00
CA TRP A 238 16.56 -7.98 0.25
C TRP A 238 16.67 -6.50 0.61
N ALA A 239 15.52 -5.90 0.88
CA ALA A 239 15.25 -4.47 0.79
C ALA A 239 15.95 -3.58 1.85
N PRO A 240 16.08 -2.26 1.57
CA PRO A 240 16.43 -1.21 2.54
C PRO A 240 15.55 -1.17 3.81
N SER A 241 14.41 -1.87 3.81
CA SER A 241 13.53 -1.99 4.97
C SER A 241 14.26 -2.52 6.20
N ARG A 242 15.31 -3.33 6.06
CA ARG A 242 16.11 -3.79 7.20
C ARG A 242 17.06 -2.76 7.82
N ILE A 243 17.46 -1.76 7.05
CA ILE A 243 18.25 -0.65 7.60
C ILE A 243 17.34 0.22 8.48
N LEU A 244 16.04 0.31 8.17
CA LEU A 244 15.00 0.88 9.02
C LEU A 244 14.44 -0.07 10.09
N GLU A 245 14.55 -1.40 9.94
CA GLU A 245 14.29 -2.36 11.04
C GLU A 245 15.31 -2.25 12.20
N THR A 246 16.31 -1.37 12.08
CA THR A 246 16.76 -0.63 13.27
C THR A 246 15.67 0.34 13.76
N LEU A 247 14.49 -0.19 14.06
CA LEU A 247 13.45 0.41 14.88
C LEU A 247 14.06 0.90 16.21
N SER A 248 15.11 0.22 16.68
CA SER A 248 15.97 0.66 17.76
C SER A 248 16.73 1.95 17.44
N SER A 249 17.30 2.13 16.25
CA SER A 249 18.06 3.34 15.90
C SER A 249 17.16 4.57 15.74
N GLY A 250 15.94 4.41 15.23
CA GLY A 250 14.98 5.51 15.14
C GLY A 250 14.57 6.03 16.53
N ALA A 251 14.10 5.14 17.40
CA ALA A 251 13.73 5.53 18.77
C ALA A 251 14.92 6.09 19.57
N ILE A 252 16.09 5.44 19.48
CA ILE A 252 17.32 5.91 20.15
C ILE A 252 17.75 7.27 19.57
N GLY A 253 17.73 7.44 18.24
CA GLY A 253 18.07 8.70 17.58
C GLY A 253 17.16 9.85 18.02
N ALA A 254 15.86 9.60 18.12
CA ALA A 254 14.89 10.56 18.66
C ALA A 254 15.21 10.93 20.12
N LEU A 255 15.54 9.94 20.97
CA LEU A 255 15.91 10.16 22.36
C LEU A 255 17.22 10.96 22.48
N VAL A 256 18.26 10.61 21.72
CA VAL A 256 19.55 11.30 21.69
C VAL A 256 19.37 12.76 21.25
N CYS A 257 18.58 12.99 20.21
CA CYS A 257 18.27 14.34 19.72
C CYS A 257 17.50 15.17 20.76
N THR A 258 16.48 14.57 21.39
CA THR A 258 15.64 15.24 22.40
C THR A 258 16.43 15.56 23.67
N ALA A 259 17.25 14.62 24.14
CA ALA A 259 18.14 14.84 25.27
C ALA A 259 19.17 15.94 24.94
N SER A 260 19.83 15.85 23.78
CA SER A 260 20.83 16.82 23.33
C SER A 260 20.26 18.24 23.25
N ILE A 261 19.11 18.44 22.60
CA ILE A 261 18.52 19.78 22.49
C ILE A 261 18.12 20.32 23.87
N THR A 262 17.55 19.49 24.73
CA THR A 262 17.14 19.89 26.09
C THR A 262 18.35 20.31 26.93
N PHE A 263 19.40 19.49 26.97
CA PHE A 263 20.62 19.80 27.70
C PHE A 263 21.35 21.02 27.11
N THR A 264 21.33 21.20 25.79
CA THR A 264 21.93 22.38 25.14
C THR A 264 21.26 23.66 25.63
N TYR A 265 19.92 23.71 25.69
CA TYR A 265 19.21 24.89 26.21
C TYR A 265 19.45 25.13 27.71
N ILE A 266 19.51 24.07 28.52
CA ILE A 266 19.84 24.20 29.95
C ILE A 266 21.24 24.78 30.13
N ILE A 267 22.24 24.23 29.44
CA ILE A 267 23.63 24.69 29.55
C ILE A 267 23.77 26.13 29.03
N MET A 268 23.12 26.47 27.91
CA MET A 268 23.17 27.80 27.32
C MET A 268 22.59 28.89 28.21
N ALA A 269 21.64 28.57 29.09
CA ALA A 269 21.07 29.54 30.03
C ALA A 269 22.13 30.15 30.96
N ASP A 270 23.16 29.37 31.29
CA ASP A 270 24.25 29.77 32.19
C ASP A 270 25.50 30.29 31.45
N GLN A 271 25.50 30.30 30.11
CA GLN A 271 26.68 30.69 29.33
C GLN A 271 26.74 32.21 29.06
N PRO A 272 27.96 32.78 28.96
CA PRO A 272 28.12 34.17 28.55
C PRO A 272 27.62 34.36 27.12
N ARG A 273 27.06 35.55 26.84
CA ARG A 273 26.46 35.88 25.53
C ARG A 273 27.39 35.60 24.35
N SER A 274 28.70 35.83 24.52
CA SER A 274 29.70 35.54 23.49
C SER A 274 29.70 34.07 23.05
N VAL A 275 29.61 33.14 24.02
CA VAL A 275 29.55 31.69 23.75
C VAL A 275 28.26 31.34 23.02
N VAL A 276 27.13 31.93 23.42
CA VAL A 276 25.82 31.72 22.77
C VAL A 276 25.84 32.21 21.31
N PHE A 277 26.43 33.38 21.04
CA PHE A 277 26.56 33.90 19.67
C PHE A 277 27.44 33.02 18.79
N ILE A 278 28.56 32.54 19.33
CA ILE A 278 29.46 31.65 18.60
C ILE A 278 28.76 30.33 18.30
N TRP A 279 28.04 29.76 19.28
CA TRP A 279 27.22 28.56 19.08
C TRP A 279 26.18 28.76 17.99
N ALA A 280 25.42 29.86 18.04
CA ALA A 280 24.42 30.17 17.02
C ALA A 280 25.06 30.32 15.63
N GLY A 281 26.24 30.95 15.56
CA GLY A 281 27.04 31.07 14.33
C GLY A 281 27.41 29.70 13.75
N PHE A 282 27.89 28.77 14.58
CA PHE A 282 28.13 27.38 14.15
C PHE A 282 26.84 26.71 13.68
N GLN A 283 25.72 26.82 14.42
CA GLN A 283 24.46 26.19 14.02
C GLN A 283 23.95 26.71 12.66
N LEU A 284 24.09 28.02 12.39
CA LEU A 284 23.76 28.63 11.10
C LEU A 284 24.68 28.16 9.97
N PHE A 285 25.99 28.09 10.25
CA PHE A 285 26.97 27.56 9.31
C PHE A 285 26.65 26.11 8.93
N TRP A 286 26.43 25.24 9.92
CA TRP A 286 26.08 23.84 9.68
C TRP A 286 24.74 23.68 8.97
N LEU A 287 23.76 24.54 9.27
CA LEU A 287 22.50 24.58 8.54
C LEU A 287 22.72 24.90 7.05
N ALA A 288 23.53 25.91 6.74
CA ALA A 288 23.84 26.27 5.36
C ALA A 288 24.56 25.14 4.62
N VAL A 289 25.59 24.54 5.24
CA VAL A 289 26.31 23.40 4.65
C VAL A 289 25.39 22.20 4.49
N ARG A 290 24.51 21.91 5.45
CA ARG A 290 23.51 20.85 5.34
C ARG A 290 22.56 21.06 4.16
N ILE A 291 22.12 22.31 3.92
CA ILE A 291 21.28 22.63 2.74
C ILE A 291 22.07 22.40 1.45
N LEU A 292 23.34 22.80 1.39
CA LEU A 292 24.20 22.51 0.23
C LEU A 292 24.33 21.00 0.01
N VAL A 293 24.65 20.23 1.06
CA VAL A 293 24.74 18.77 0.97
C VAL A 293 23.40 18.17 0.55
N TYR A 294 22.27 18.67 1.04
CA TYR A 294 20.95 18.19 0.61
C TYR A 294 20.71 18.37 -0.89
N HIS A 295 21.18 19.47 -1.48
CA HIS A 295 21.05 19.74 -2.91
C HIS A 295 22.09 19.02 -3.78
N PHE A 296 23.32 18.85 -3.29
CA PHE A 296 24.41 18.19 -4.02
C PHE A 296 24.47 16.67 -3.83
N ALA A 297 23.97 16.17 -2.70
CA ALA A 297 23.71 14.75 -2.55
C ALA A 297 22.61 14.43 -3.55
N ASP A 298 22.99 13.84 -4.68
CA ASP A 298 22.03 13.27 -5.61
C ASP A 298 21.01 12.48 -4.80
N ALA A 299 19.72 12.80 -5.00
CA ALA A 299 18.67 11.92 -4.50
C ALA A 299 19.06 10.55 -5.02
N THR A 300 19.40 9.63 -4.12
CA THR A 300 19.92 8.31 -4.49
C THR A 300 18.99 7.81 -5.56
N ARG A 301 19.42 7.75 -6.83
CA ARG A 301 18.52 7.41 -7.95
C ARG A 301 18.14 5.96 -7.69
N PRO A 302 16.99 5.67 -7.05
CA PRO A 302 16.73 4.31 -6.58
C PRO A 302 16.50 3.40 -7.80
N SER A 303 16.12 4.03 -8.91
CA SER A 303 15.83 3.46 -10.22
C SER A 303 17.05 3.13 -11.07
N ALA A 304 18.25 3.66 -10.78
CA ALA A 304 19.42 3.38 -11.62
C ALA A 304 19.96 1.95 -11.43
N LEU A 305 19.57 1.27 -10.35
CA LEU A 305 20.17 -0.01 -9.95
C LEU A 305 19.20 -1.20 -10.02
N ARG A 306 17.98 -0.97 -10.53
CA ARG A 306 16.93 -2.00 -10.59
C ARG A 306 16.23 -1.93 -11.94
N MET A 307 16.89 -2.48 -12.97
CA MET A 307 16.21 -2.71 -14.24
C MET A 307 15.05 -3.66 -13.99
N LEU A 308 13.87 -3.29 -14.46
CA LEU A 308 12.73 -4.19 -14.51
C LEU A 308 12.81 -4.95 -15.83
N GLY A 309 12.93 -6.27 -15.74
CA GLY A 309 12.80 -7.16 -16.88
C GLY A 309 11.34 -7.55 -17.05
N VAL A 310 10.80 -7.35 -18.25
CA VAL A 310 9.51 -7.93 -18.64
C VAL A 310 9.70 -9.43 -18.79
N ARG A 311 8.85 -10.21 -18.11
CA ARG A 311 8.75 -11.65 -18.31
C ARG A 311 7.33 -11.99 -18.76
N PRO A 312 7.15 -12.69 -19.88
CA PRO A 312 5.85 -13.23 -20.25
C PRO A 312 5.41 -14.30 -19.24
N TRP A 313 4.10 -14.42 -19.02
CA TRP A 313 3.48 -15.39 -18.09
C TRP A 313 4.05 -16.80 -18.21
N SER A 314 4.24 -17.26 -19.45
CA SER A 314 4.74 -18.60 -19.78
C SER A 314 6.17 -18.89 -19.32
N THR A 315 6.99 -17.85 -19.09
CA THR A 315 8.40 -18.01 -18.67
C THR A 315 8.60 -17.83 -17.16
N LEU A 316 7.53 -17.56 -16.41
CA LEU A 316 7.60 -17.41 -14.97
C LEU A 316 7.77 -18.75 -14.27
N SER A 317 8.50 -18.72 -13.16
CA SER A 317 8.57 -19.88 -12.26
C SER A 317 7.19 -20.13 -11.63
N VAL A 318 6.92 -21.40 -11.31
CA VAL A 318 5.66 -21.81 -10.63
C VAL A 318 5.40 -20.97 -9.38
N ASN A 319 6.43 -20.67 -8.59
CA ASN A 319 6.30 -19.82 -7.40
C ASN A 319 5.83 -18.40 -7.73
N LEU A 320 6.31 -17.80 -8.82
CA LEU A 320 5.88 -16.46 -9.23
C LEU A 320 4.47 -16.48 -9.82
N LYS A 321 4.14 -17.51 -10.62
CA LYS A 321 2.76 -17.71 -11.11
C LYS A 321 1.77 -17.80 -9.94
N ASN A 322 2.08 -18.63 -8.94
CA ASN A 322 1.26 -18.78 -7.73
C ASN A 322 1.10 -17.45 -6.98
N ARG A 323 2.18 -16.67 -6.81
CA ARG A 323 2.09 -15.35 -6.15
C ARG A 323 1.22 -14.36 -6.91
N VAL A 324 1.30 -14.35 -8.25
CA VAL A 324 0.45 -13.47 -9.07
C VAL A 324 -0.99 -13.96 -9.03
N MET A 325 -1.22 -15.27 -9.06
CA MET A 325 -2.56 -15.86 -8.89
C MET A 325 -3.16 -15.51 -7.53
N ASP A 326 -2.40 -15.64 -6.45
CA ASP A 326 -2.83 -15.26 -5.11
C ASP A 326 -3.22 -13.79 -5.03
N LEU A 327 -2.43 -12.91 -5.67
CA LEU A 327 -2.75 -11.49 -5.76
C LEU A 327 -4.04 -11.26 -6.55
N THR A 328 -4.19 -11.86 -7.72
CA THR A 328 -5.37 -11.75 -8.59
C THR A 328 -6.63 -12.27 -7.91
N LEU A 329 -6.58 -13.46 -7.34
CA LEU A 329 -7.68 -14.04 -6.58
C LEU A 329 -8.10 -13.14 -5.45
N SER A 330 -7.20 -12.33 -4.95
CA SER A 330 -7.49 -11.55 -3.77
C SER A 330 -7.86 -10.11 -4.04
N LEU A 331 -7.51 -9.60 -5.21
CA LEU A 331 -8.26 -8.52 -5.84
C LEU A 331 -9.74 -8.91 -5.99
N SER A 332 -10.02 -10.18 -6.29
CA SER A 332 -11.39 -10.69 -6.37
C SER A 332 -12.07 -10.94 -5.01
N ARG A 333 -11.31 -11.00 -3.90
CA ARG A 333 -11.79 -11.27 -2.53
C ARG A 333 -12.40 -10.06 -1.80
N THR A 334 -12.82 -9.03 -2.51
CA THR A 334 -13.79 -8.07 -1.94
C THR A 334 -15.15 -8.72 -1.61
N SER A 335 -15.30 -10.04 -1.82
CA SER A 335 -16.37 -10.87 -1.28
C SER A 335 -15.82 -12.26 -0.86
N ASP A 336 -16.05 -12.65 0.39
CA ASP A 336 -15.59 -13.83 1.15
C ASP A 336 -15.20 -15.12 0.38
N LEU A 337 -13.89 -15.38 0.20
CA LEU A 337 -13.36 -16.62 -0.41
C LEU A 337 -12.00 -16.99 0.20
N ALA A 338 -11.94 -17.91 1.18
CA ALA A 338 -10.69 -18.22 1.88
C ALA A 338 -10.14 -19.65 1.73
N LEU A 339 -10.66 -20.52 0.84
CA LEU A 339 -10.43 -21.97 1.04
C LEU A 339 -10.04 -22.88 -0.12
N ILE A 340 -9.86 -22.42 -1.36
CA ILE A 340 -9.62 -23.37 -2.47
C ILE A 340 -8.35 -23.02 -3.24
N SER A 341 -7.20 -23.34 -2.66
CA SER A 341 -5.89 -23.29 -3.33
C SER A 341 -5.41 -24.68 -3.74
N ASP A 342 -5.71 -25.73 -2.95
CA ASP A 342 -4.90 -26.95 -3.03
C ASP A 342 -5.58 -28.15 -3.73
N ASP A 343 -6.90 -28.08 -4.00
CA ASP A 343 -7.68 -29.22 -4.54
C ASP A 343 -8.47 -28.92 -5.83
N ILE A 344 -8.19 -27.80 -6.52
CA ILE A 344 -8.79 -27.58 -7.86
C ILE A 344 -8.07 -28.47 -8.87
N GLN A 345 -8.41 -29.76 -8.90
CA GLN A 345 -8.13 -30.55 -10.08
C GLN A 345 -8.89 -29.93 -11.27
N PRO A 346 -8.28 -29.85 -12.47
CA PRO A 346 -9.00 -29.39 -13.65
C PRO A 346 -10.25 -30.26 -13.80
N PRO A 347 -11.46 -29.69 -13.64
CA PRO A 347 -12.65 -30.48 -13.77
C PRO A 347 -12.77 -30.80 -15.25
N ASN A 348 -12.46 -32.05 -15.60
CA ASN A 348 -13.05 -32.67 -16.77
C ASN A 348 -14.55 -32.32 -16.72
N LEU A 349 -15.07 -31.76 -17.82
CA LEU A 349 -16.51 -31.58 -18.08
C LEU A 349 -17.18 -32.95 -17.91
N PHE A 350 -17.44 -33.34 -16.67
CA PHE A 350 -18.27 -34.49 -16.39
C PHE A 350 -19.68 -33.96 -16.57
N PRO A 351 -20.43 -34.43 -17.58
CA PRO A 351 -21.87 -34.28 -17.52
C PRO A 351 -22.28 -34.84 -16.16
N LEU A 352 -23.02 -34.04 -15.39
CA LEU A 352 -23.66 -34.51 -14.18
C LEU A 352 -24.30 -35.87 -14.48
N PRO A 353 -24.14 -36.89 -13.60
CA PRO A 353 -24.54 -38.24 -13.94
C PRO A 353 -25.99 -38.26 -14.43
N SER A 354 -26.20 -38.71 -15.66
CA SER A 354 -27.49 -38.54 -16.35
C SER A 354 -28.66 -39.20 -15.65
N HIS A 355 -28.39 -40.18 -14.79
CA HIS A 355 -29.38 -40.87 -13.97
C HIS A 355 -29.96 -40.02 -12.83
N ILE A 356 -29.32 -38.90 -12.46
CA ILE A 356 -29.75 -38.04 -11.35
C ILE A 356 -30.70 -36.93 -11.83
N ILE A 357 -30.68 -36.60 -13.12
CA ILE A 357 -31.33 -35.39 -13.63
C ILE A 357 -32.64 -35.78 -14.31
N THR A 358 -33.73 -35.70 -13.54
CA THR A 358 -35.09 -35.70 -14.10
C THR A 358 -35.68 -34.28 -13.98
N PRO A 359 -36.44 -33.79 -14.97
CA PRO A 359 -37.11 -32.49 -14.87
C PRO A 359 -37.95 -32.41 -13.60
N SER A 360 -37.94 -31.25 -12.93
CA SER A 360 -38.69 -31.00 -11.70
C SER A 360 -38.26 -31.83 -10.47
N SER A 361 -37.10 -32.51 -10.53
CA SER A 361 -36.49 -33.10 -9.34
C SER A 361 -35.72 -32.05 -8.53
N SER A 362 -35.67 -32.22 -7.20
CA SER A 362 -34.79 -31.46 -6.33
C SER A 362 -33.71 -32.35 -5.71
N PHE A 363 -32.52 -31.79 -5.48
CA PHE A 363 -31.47 -32.47 -4.74
C PHE A 363 -30.58 -31.48 -3.99
N ILE A 364 -29.71 -31.99 -3.12
CA ILE A 364 -28.88 -31.18 -2.24
C ILE A 364 -27.46 -31.10 -2.78
N ILE A 365 -26.94 -29.88 -2.93
CA ILE A 365 -25.53 -29.60 -3.21
C ILE A 365 -24.90 -28.84 -2.05
N ASP A 366 -23.59 -28.93 -1.92
CA ASP A 366 -22.80 -28.17 -0.95
C ASP A 366 -21.86 -27.23 -1.72
N ILE A 367 -22.19 -25.93 -1.76
CA ILE A 367 -21.41 -24.89 -2.45
C ILE A 367 -20.17 -24.56 -1.63
N GLN A 368 -19.03 -24.81 -2.27
CA GLN A 368 -17.70 -24.61 -1.69
C GLN A 368 -17.03 -23.32 -2.15
N ALA A 369 -17.42 -22.76 -3.30
CA ALA A 369 -16.99 -21.44 -3.77
C ALA A 369 -17.85 -20.96 -4.93
N VAL A 370 -17.86 -19.63 -5.14
CA VAL A 370 -18.38 -19.00 -6.34
C VAL A 370 -17.38 -17.97 -6.84
N PHE A 371 -16.80 -18.18 -8.02
CA PHE A 371 -15.94 -17.21 -8.68
C PHE A 371 -16.80 -16.29 -9.55
N GLY A 372 -16.93 -15.03 -9.13
CA GLY A 372 -17.74 -14.03 -9.82
C GLY A 372 -17.01 -13.27 -10.92
N ASP A 373 -17.71 -12.30 -11.48
CA ASP A 373 -17.25 -11.27 -12.42
C ASP A 373 -15.86 -10.72 -12.13
N THR A 374 -15.53 -10.38 -10.88
CA THR A 374 -14.21 -9.81 -10.54
C THR A 374 -13.09 -10.83 -10.75
N ALA A 375 -13.31 -12.09 -10.36
CA ALA A 375 -12.32 -13.16 -10.56
C ALA A 375 -12.17 -13.50 -12.04
N LEU A 376 -13.30 -13.65 -12.75
CA LEU A 376 -13.32 -13.98 -14.17
C LEU A 376 -12.72 -12.86 -15.03
N SER A 377 -13.07 -11.60 -14.76
CA SER A 377 -12.54 -10.45 -15.50
C SER A 377 -11.05 -10.29 -15.27
N SER A 378 -10.58 -10.50 -14.05
CA SER A 378 -9.14 -10.48 -13.77
C SER A 378 -8.40 -11.58 -14.51
N ALA A 379 -8.94 -12.82 -14.50
CA ALA A 379 -8.32 -13.93 -15.21
C ALA A 379 -8.29 -13.70 -16.73
N MET A 380 -9.41 -13.23 -17.29
CA MET A 380 -9.52 -12.93 -18.72
C MET A 380 -8.62 -11.77 -19.13
N TRP A 381 -8.54 -10.72 -18.31
CA TRP A 381 -7.62 -9.61 -18.52
C TRP A 381 -6.16 -10.10 -18.52
N MET A 382 -5.79 -11.00 -17.61
CA MET A 382 -4.43 -11.54 -17.55
C MET A 382 -4.03 -12.32 -18.81
N THR A 383 -4.96 -13.04 -19.43
CA THR A 383 -4.74 -13.76 -20.69
C THR A 383 -4.91 -12.87 -21.93
N GLY A 384 -5.21 -11.58 -21.75
CA GLY A 384 -5.38 -10.61 -22.85
C GLY A 384 -6.77 -10.59 -23.48
N ALA A 385 -7.75 -11.31 -22.92
CA ALA A 385 -9.14 -11.21 -23.35
C ALA A 385 -9.79 -9.91 -22.79
N GLN A 386 -10.71 -9.31 -23.55
CA GLN A 386 -11.35 -8.03 -23.21
C GLN A 386 -12.87 -8.07 -23.04
N PRO A 387 -13.45 -8.94 -22.19
CA PRO A 387 -14.78 -8.64 -21.67
C PRO A 387 -14.68 -7.49 -20.66
N THR A 388 -15.65 -6.59 -20.69
CA THR A 388 -15.79 -5.62 -19.60
C THR A 388 -16.25 -6.35 -18.34
N PRO A 389 -15.92 -5.85 -17.13
CA PRO A 389 -16.49 -6.42 -15.89
C PRO A 389 -18.03 -6.49 -15.92
N MET A 390 -18.68 -5.55 -16.62
CA MET A 390 -20.12 -5.55 -16.81
C MET A 390 -20.64 -6.69 -17.69
N ASP A 391 -19.87 -7.12 -18.70
CA ASP A 391 -20.23 -8.29 -19.52
C ASP A 391 -20.21 -9.56 -18.65
N LEU A 392 -19.25 -9.64 -17.73
CA LEU A 392 -19.06 -10.77 -16.82
C LEU A 392 -19.93 -10.71 -15.56
N TYR A 393 -20.70 -9.65 -15.34
CA TYR A 393 -21.49 -9.46 -14.11
C TYR A 393 -22.38 -10.66 -13.80
N ASP A 394 -23.08 -11.14 -14.83
CA ASP A 394 -24.00 -12.27 -14.76
C ASP A 394 -23.31 -13.64 -14.98
N SER A 395 -21.98 -13.65 -15.11
CA SER A 395 -21.17 -14.84 -15.33
C SER A 395 -20.49 -15.26 -14.03
N CYS A 396 -20.47 -16.56 -13.74
CA CYS A 396 -19.72 -17.08 -12.61
C CYS A 396 -19.25 -18.53 -12.83
N ILE A 397 -18.35 -19.00 -11.99
CA ILE A 397 -18.04 -20.43 -11.84
C ILE A 397 -18.49 -20.84 -10.45
N VAL A 398 -19.39 -21.83 -10.37
CA VAL A 398 -19.84 -22.40 -9.10
C VAL A 398 -19.04 -23.66 -8.82
N VAL A 399 -18.39 -23.72 -7.67
CA VAL A 399 -17.73 -24.91 -7.15
C VAL A 399 -18.62 -25.53 -6.09
N PHE A 400 -19.05 -26.76 -6.31
CA PHE A 400 -19.90 -27.47 -5.37
C PHE A 400 -19.58 -28.95 -5.32
N SER A 401 -19.99 -29.61 -4.24
CA SER A 401 -19.97 -31.06 -4.12
C SER A 401 -21.38 -31.60 -4.03
N ILE A 402 -21.60 -32.76 -4.65
CA ILE A 402 -22.89 -33.46 -4.61
C ILE A 402 -22.79 -34.53 -3.56
N ARG A 403 -23.79 -34.59 -2.67
CA ARG A 403 -23.88 -35.66 -1.69
C ARG A 403 -24.62 -36.83 -2.32
N ASP A 404 -23.94 -37.95 -2.51
CA ASP A 404 -24.61 -39.18 -2.91
C ASP A 404 -25.51 -39.65 -1.76
N SER A 405 -26.82 -39.62 -1.98
CA SER A 405 -27.81 -40.07 -1.00
C SER A 405 -27.67 -41.57 -0.71
N ASN A 406 -27.18 -42.34 -1.68
CA ASN A 406 -27.01 -43.79 -1.55
C ASN A 406 -25.71 -44.19 -0.85
N ASN A 407 -24.72 -43.30 -0.82
CA ASN A 407 -23.42 -43.56 -0.19
C ASN A 407 -22.85 -42.31 0.50
N PRO A 408 -23.31 -41.98 1.72
CA PRO A 408 -22.84 -40.80 2.45
C PRO A 408 -21.36 -40.87 2.84
N SER A 409 -20.73 -42.05 2.77
CA SER A 409 -19.30 -42.29 3.02
C SER A 409 -18.41 -42.12 1.78
N ALA A 410 -18.97 -41.98 0.58
CA ALA A 410 -18.18 -41.74 -0.62
C ALA A 410 -17.42 -40.38 -0.49
N PRO A 411 -16.16 -40.31 -0.98
CA PRO A 411 -15.41 -39.06 -0.95
C PRO A 411 -16.18 -37.98 -1.72
N ARG A 412 -16.33 -36.80 -1.10
CA ARG A 412 -16.99 -35.65 -1.72
C ARG A 412 -16.19 -35.24 -2.95
N ARG A 413 -16.81 -35.34 -4.12
CA ARG A 413 -16.21 -34.86 -5.36
C ARG A 413 -16.64 -33.41 -5.59
N SER A 414 -15.67 -32.52 -5.64
CA SER A 414 -15.88 -31.10 -5.99
C SER A 414 -15.90 -30.94 -7.50
N ILE A 415 -16.84 -30.14 -8.00
CA ILE A 415 -17.03 -29.86 -9.42
C ILE A 415 -17.12 -28.34 -9.59
N ALA A 416 -16.35 -27.77 -10.52
CA ALA A 416 -16.45 -26.36 -10.90
C ALA A 416 -17.14 -26.22 -12.26
N VAL A 417 -18.29 -25.55 -12.30
CA VAL A 417 -19.13 -25.44 -13.49
C VAL A 417 -19.35 -23.96 -13.85
N PRO A 418 -19.11 -23.55 -15.11
CA PRO A 418 -19.54 -22.24 -15.59
C PRO A 418 -21.06 -22.10 -15.49
N ALA A 419 -21.53 -21.03 -14.89
CA ALA A 419 -22.93 -20.80 -14.60
C ALA A 419 -23.28 -19.32 -14.83
N ALA A 420 -24.57 -19.06 -14.97
CA ALA A 420 -25.09 -17.70 -14.88
C ALA A 420 -25.51 -17.40 -13.45
N ARG A 421 -25.35 -16.15 -13.02
CA ARG A 421 -25.90 -15.62 -11.78
C ARG A 421 -26.59 -14.30 -12.02
N ILE A 422 -27.56 -13.97 -11.18
CA ILE A 422 -28.19 -12.65 -11.15
C ILE A 422 -28.47 -12.23 -9.72
N LEU A 423 -28.49 -10.93 -9.47
CA LEU A 423 -28.98 -10.38 -8.22
C LEU A 423 -30.45 -9.98 -8.39
N SER A 424 -31.35 -10.62 -7.64
CA SER A 424 -32.76 -10.26 -7.56
C SER A 424 -33.04 -9.60 -6.22
N GLY A 425 -33.81 -8.51 -6.22
CA GLY A 425 -34.19 -7.82 -4.99
C GLY A 425 -35.24 -6.74 -5.24
N THR A 426 -35.84 -6.24 -4.16
CA THR A 426 -36.73 -5.09 -4.19
C THR A 426 -36.02 -3.86 -3.62
N LEU A 427 -35.96 -2.78 -4.40
CA LEU A 427 -35.30 -1.52 -4.01
C LEU A 427 -36.08 -0.78 -2.91
N THR A 428 -37.40 -0.88 -2.92
CA THR A 428 -38.27 -0.25 -1.94
C THR A 428 -38.96 -1.32 -1.08
N PRO A 429 -38.96 -1.19 0.26
CA PRO A 429 -39.92 -1.93 1.06
C PRO A 429 -41.31 -1.53 0.55
N ASN A 430 -42.19 -2.50 0.32
CA ASN A 430 -43.60 -2.22 0.04
C ASN A 430 -44.17 -1.46 1.24
N ILE A 431 -44.10 -0.13 1.23
CA ILE A 431 -44.78 0.73 2.19
C ILE A 431 -46.22 0.80 1.68
N PRO A 432 -47.19 0.15 2.36
CA PRO A 432 -48.58 0.22 1.93
C PRO A 432 -49.04 1.69 1.92
N GLY A 433 -49.34 2.23 0.74
CA GLY A 433 -49.80 3.62 0.54
C GLY A 433 -48.93 4.51 -0.36
N SER A 434 -47.82 4.02 -0.91
CA SER A 434 -47.04 4.77 -1.91
C SER A 434 -47.75 4.76 -3.27
N ASP A 435 -48.02 5.93 -3.84
CA ASP A 435 -48.71 6.15 -5.13
C ASP A 435 -48.27 5.16 -6.23
N THR A 436 -49.21 4.35 -6.69
CA THR A 436 -49.05 3.39 -7.79
C THR A 436 -48.76 4.03 -9.14
N GLU A 437 -48.91 5.35 -9.28
CA GLU A 437 -48.68 6.07 -10.55
C GLU A 437 -47.21 6.43 -10.80
N LYS A 438 -46.33 6.38 -9.78
CA LYS A 438 -44.88 6.49 -9.97
C LYS A 438 -44.29 5.11 -10.24
N ASN A 439 -44.65 4.53 -11.37
CA ASN A 439 -44.05 3.30 -11.93
C ASN A 439 -42.59 3.56 -12.34
N VAL A 440 -41.72 3.77 -11.36
CA VAL A 440 -40.28 3.63 -11.57
C VAL A 440 -40.06 2.13 -11.76
N PRO A 441 -39.43 1.68 -12.86
CA PRO A 441 -39.20 0.26 -13.08
C PRO A 441 -38.46 -0.33 -11.86
N ASN A 442 -39.02 -1.37 -11.26
CA ASN A 442 -38.47 -2.07 -10.08
C ASN A 442 -37.14 -2.80 -10.36
N PHE A 443 -36.56 -2.62 -11.54
CA PHE A 443 -35.30 -3.24 -11.95
C PHE A 443 -34.15 -2.72 -11.07
N VAL A 444 -33.39 -3.64 -10.48
CA VAL A 444 -32.11 -3.31 -9.87
C VAL A 444 -31.10 -3.16 -11.01
N PRO A 445 -30.60 -1.95 -11.33
CA PRO A 445 -29.64 -1.80 -12.42
C PRO A 445 -28.41 -2.67 -12.19
N LYS A 446 -27.85 -3.25 -13.26
CA LYS A 446 -26.61 -4.04 -13.17
C LYS A 446 -25.52 -3.18 -12.50
N GLY A 447 -24.79 -3.76 -11.56
CA GLY A 447 -23.76 -3.05 -10.80
C GLY A 447 -24.29 -2.16 -9.67
N ALA A 448 -25.60 -2.13 -9.40
CA ALA A 448 -26.11 -1.55 -8.17
C ALA A 448 -25.46 -2.26 -6.96
N THR A 449 -25.23 -1.50 -5.89
CA THR A 449 -24.77 -2.09 -4.63
C THR A 449 -25.76 -3.15 -4.16
N ASN A 450 -25.27 -4.23 -3.53
CA ASN A 450 -26.07 -5.35 -3.01
C ASN A 450 -27.06 -4.97 -1.87
N PHE A 451 -27.44 -3.68 -1.76
CA PHE A 451 -28.40 -3.16 -0.81
C PHE A 451 -29.80 -3.20 -1.44
N GLY A 452 -30.55 -4.25 -1.09
CA GLY A 452 -31.97 -4.37 -1.37
C GLY A 452 -32.64 -5.15 -0.26
N TRP A 453 -33.91 -4.86 0.00
CA TRP A 453 -34.70 -5.71 0.89
C TRP A 453 -34.89 -7.07 0.21
N ASN A 454 -34.65 -8.15 0.94
CA ASN A 454 -34.70 -9.53 0.42
C ASN A 454 -33.82 -9.79 -0.82
N ALA A 455 -32.65 -9.15 -0.89
CA ALA A 455 -31.69 -9.43 -1.95
C ALA A 455 -31.31 -10.93 -1.95
N SER A 456 -31.46 -11.58 -3.10
CA SER A 456 -31.12 -12.98 -3.32
C SER A 456 -30.36 -13.15 -4.64
N TRP A 457 -29.31 -13.97 -4.60
CA TRP A 457 -28.64 -14.43 -5.81
C TRP A 457 -29.38 -15.63 -6.37
N TRP A 458 -29.67 -15.58 -7.66
CA TRP A 458 -30.10 -16.76 -8.40
C TRP A 458 -28.93 -17.29 -9.22
N TYR A 459 -28.76 -18.60 -9.25
CA TYR A 459 -27.76 -19.29 -10.05
C TYR A 459 -28.45 -20.28 -10.97
N TRP A 460 -28.00 -20.32 -12.23
CA TRP A 460 -28.39 -21.33 -13.20
C TRP A 460 -27.16 -22.05 -13.72
N ILE A 461 -27.05 -23.32 -13.34
CA ILE A 461 -25.92 -24.17 -13.68
C ILE A 461 -26.35 -25.11 -14.80
N PRO A 462 -25.73 -25.06 -15.99
CA PRO A 462 -26.08 -25.96 -17.09
C PRO A 462 -25.72 -27.39 -16.72
N CYS A 463 -26.66 -28.33 -16.91
CA CYS A 463 -26.43 -29.74 -16.57
C CYS A 463 -26.49 -30.67 -17.78
N GLN A 464 -27.49 -30.49 -18.65
CA GLN A 464 -27.65 -31.15 -19.94
C GLN A 464 -28.27 -30.17 -20.93
N THR A 465 -28.33 -30.53 -22.22
CA THR A 465 -28.94 -29.69 -23.25
C THR A 465 -30.39 -29.37 -22.88
N GLY A 466 -30.65 -28.10 -22.58
CA GLY A 466 -31.98 -27.59 -22.23
C GLY A 466 -32.42 -27.81 -20.78
N LEU A 467 -31.52 -28.27 -19.90
CA LEU A 467 -31.78 -28.46 -18.47
C LEU A 467 -30.78 -27.66 -17.61
N TRP A 468 -31.29 -27.11 -16.52
CA TRP A 468 -30.60 -26.19 -15.61
C TRP A 468 -30.79 -26.63 -14.17
N LEU A 469 -29.76 -26.50 -13.35
CA LEU A 469 -29.92 -26.47 -11.90
C LEU A 469 -30.20 -25.03 -11.50
N GLN A 470 -31.38 -24.79 -10.97
CA GLN A 470 -31.81 -23.52 -10.43
C GLN A 470 -31.59 -23.49 -8.92
N LEU A 471 -30.93 -22.43 -8.47
CA LEU A 471 -30.66 -22.18 -7.06
C LEU A 471 -30.98 -20.74 -6.71
N GLN A 472 -31.74 -20.54 -5.64
CA GLN A 472 -31.93 -19.22 -5.03
C GLN A 472 -31.23 -19.17 -3.67
N VAL A 473 -30.35 -18.19 -3.46
CA VAL A 473 -29.64 -18.01 -2.19
C VAL A 473 -29.79 -16.59 -1.68
N VAL A 474 -30.07 -16.42 -0.40
CA VAL A 474 -30.06 -15.10 0.25
C VAL A 474 -28.67 -14.48 0.13
N ALA A 475 -28.61 -13.19 -0.25
CA ALA A 475 -27.33 -12.49 -0.42
C ALA A 475 -26.47 -12.58 0.86
N GLY A 476 -25.20 -12.96 0.69
CA GLY A 476 -24.26 -13.18 1.81
C GLY A 476 -24.31 -14.58 2.44
N LYS A 477 -25.18 -15.48 1.97
CA LYS A 477 -25.23 -16.90 2.41
C LYS A 477 -25.00 -17.90 1.27
N THR A 478 -24.24 -17.51 0.26
CA THR A 478 -23.97 -18.31 -0.96
C THR A 478 -23.30 -19.65 -0.69
N MET A 479 -22.61 -19.79 0.43
CA MET A 479 -21.76 -20.93 0.75
C MET A 479 -22.48 -21.93 1.67
N GLY A 480 -22.22 -23.22 1.46
CA GLY A 480 -22.78 -24.31 2.26
C GLY A 480 -23.84 -25.13 1.53
N VAL A 481 -24.68 -25.80 2.31
CA VAL A 481 -25.63 -26.79 1.80
C VAL A 481 -26.91 -26.13 1.31
N HIS A 482 -27.28 -26.37 0.06
CA HIS A 482 -28.46 -25.83 -0.59
C HIS A 482 -29.24 -26.89 -1.35
N GLU A 483 -30.56 -26.76 -1.33
CA GLU A 483 -31.45 -27.49 -2.24
C GLU A 483 -31.48 -26.79 -3.60
N VAL A 484 -31.39 -27.57 -4.66
CA VAL A 484 -31.45 -27.11 -6.05
C VAL A 484 -32.54 -27.82 -6.81
N GLU A 485 -33.18 -27.10 -7.71
CA GLU A 485 -34.27 -27.61 -8.56
C GLU A 485 -33.78 -27.81 -9.99
N VAL A 486 -34.19 -28.89 -10.63
CA VAL A 486 -33.93 -29.12 -12.05
C VAL A 486 -35.03 -28.48 -12.88
N CYS A 487 -34.67 -27.49 -13.70
CA CYS A 487 -35.59 -26.76 -14.56
C CYS A 487 -35.23 -26.94 -16.04
N SER A 488 -36.24 -26.96 -16.89
CA SER A 488 -36.12 -26.90 -18.35
C SER A 488 -35.93 -25.47 -18.86
N ASP A 489 -35.43 -25.32 -20.10
CA ASP A 489 -35.37 -24.02 -20.79
C ASP A 489 -36.71 -23.27 -20.78
N ALA A 490 -37.82 -24.01 -20.93
CA ALA A 490 -39.15 -23.43 -20.97
C ALA A 490 -39.55 -22.83 -19.61
N GLU A 491 -39.24 -23.54 -18.51
CA GLU A 491 -39.50 -23.09 -17.14
C GLU A 491 -38.63 -21.88 -16.77
N VAL A 492 -37.32 -21.95 -17.05
CA VAL A 492 -36.40 -20.82 -16.81
C VAL A 492 -36.82 -19.61 -17.65
N GLY A 493 -37.12 -19.81 -18.94
CA GLY A 493 -37.59 -18.74 -19.82
C GLY A 493 -38.93 -18.14 -19.38
N ALA A 494 -39.85 -18.94 -18.85
CA ALA A 494 -41.10 -18.45 -18.27
C ALA A 494 -40.85 -17.61 -17.01
N LEU A 495 -39.90 -18.04 -16.15
CA LEU A 495 -39.51 -17.29 -14.96
C LEU A 495 -38.89 -15.94 -15.32
N LEU A 496 -37.95 -15.89 -16.28
CA LEU A 496 -37.33 -14.65 -16.76
C LEU A 496 -38.38 -13.68 -17.34
N ARG A 497 -39.27 -14.17 -18.21
CA ARG A 497 -40.36 -13.36 -18.82
C ARG A 497 -41.41 -12.89 -17.83
N SER A 498 -41.53 -13.54 -16.67
CA SER A 498 -42.52 -13.14 -15.65
C SER A 498 -42.24 -11.76 -15.05
N GLY A 499 -41.02 -11.23 -15.20
CA GLY A 499 -40.59 -9.96 -14.61
C GLY A 499 -40.44 -10.00 -13.09
N LYS A 500 -40.77 -11.12 -12.42
CA LYS A 500 -40.74 -11.24 -10.95
C LYS A 500 -39.36 -11.05 -10.34
N LEU A 501 -38.32 -11.34 -11.11
CA LEU A 501 -36.94 -11.27 -10.64
C LEU A 501 -36.39 -9.83 -10.63
N ASN A 502 -37.10 -8.87 -11.27
CA ASN A 502 -36.63 -7.49 -11.44
C ASN A 502 -35.21 -7.43 -12.02
N ILE A 503 -34.99 -8.18 -13.11
CA ILE A 503 -33.70 -8.27 -13.79
C ILE A 503 -33.78 -7.82 -15.27
N GLY A 504 -32.62 -7.59 -15.89
CA GLY A 504 -32.52 -7.15 -17.28
C GLY A 504 -32.54 -8.31 -18.28
N MET A 505 -32.39 -9.54 -17.79
CA MET A 505 -32.50 -10.75 -18.63
C MET A 505 -33.97 -11.15 -18.80
N GLN A 506 -34.42 -11.22 -20.04
CA GLN A 506 -35.79 -11.58 -20.40
C GLN A 506 -35.88 -12.94 -21.09
N GLU A 507 -34.78 -13.41 -21.69
CA GLU A 507 -34.78 -14.61 -22.52
C GLU A 507 -33.68 -15.61 -22.17
N ILE A 508 -33.95 -16.90 -22.46
CA ILE A 508 -33.02 -17.99 -22.17
C ILE A 508 -31.70 -17.89 -22.95
N HIS A 509 -31.70 -17.24 -24.11
CA HIS A 509 -30.51 -17.09 -24.93
C HIS A 509 -29.49 -16.14 -24.28
N GLU A 510 -29.94 -15.14 -23.51
CA GLU A 510 -29.08 -14.23 -22.75
C GLU A 510 -28.39 -14.95 -21.59
N LEU A 511 -29.11 -15.85 -20.93
CA LEU A 511 -28.56 -16.72 -19.89
C LEU A 511 -27.47 -17.64 -20.44
N ARG A 512 -27.70 -18.22 -21.63
CA ARG A 512 -26.71 -19.04 -22.34
C ARG A 512 -25.49 -18.22 -22.74
N ALA A 513 -25.67 -16.98 -23.22
CA ALA A 513 -24.58 -16.08 -23.53
C ALA A 513 -23.70 -15.77 -22.29
N ALA A 514 -24.32 -15.57 -21.12
CA ALA A 514 -23.59 -15.40 -19.86
C ALA A 514 -22.80 -16.66 -19.47
N VAL A 515 -23.39 -17.85 -19.62
CA VAL A 515 -22.69 -19.13 -19.37
C VAL A 515 -21.53 -19.35 -20.34
N ASP A 516 -21.70 -18.97 -21.61
CA ASP A 516 -20.64 -19.08 -22.63
C ASP A 516 -19.49 -18.11 -22.33
N LEU A 517 -19.80 -16.92 -21.80
CA LEU A 517 -18.79 -16.00 -21.31
C LEU A 517 -18.10 -16.53 -20.03
N ALA A 518 -18.85 -17.12 -19.10
CA ALA A 518 -18.29 -17.81 -17.94
C ALA A 518 -17.37 -18.98 -18.34
N ARG A 519 -17.68 -19.70 -19.44
CA ARG A 519 -16.84 -20.78 -19.97
C ARG A 519 -15.50 -20.25 -20.47
N ARG A 520 -15.50 -19.15 -21.21
CA ARG A 520 -14.27 -18.45 -21.63
C ARG A 520 -13.47 -17.95 -20.43
N GLY A 521 -14.14 -17.42 -19.40
CA GLY A 521 -13.50 -17.02 -18.15
C GLY A 521 -12.85 -18.19 -17.41
N ARG A 522 -13.50 -19.36 -17.40
CA ARG A 522 -12.92 -20.60 -16.86
C ARG A 522 -11.70 -21.04 -17.66
N GLU A 523 -11.75 -20.99 -18.99
CA GLU A 523 -10.62 -21.37 -19.84
C GLU A 523 -9.40 -20.47 -19.56
N ALA A 524 -9.60 -19.15 -19.45
CA ALA A 524 -8.56 -18.23 -19.03
C ALA A 524 -8.02 -18.56 -17.62
N PHE A 525 -8.91 -18.88 -16.68
CA PHE A 525 -8.52 -19.27 -15.32
C PHE A 525 -7.68 -20.56 -15.30
N LEU A 526 -8.05 -21.56 -16.10
CA LEU A 526 -7.29 -22.82 -16.23
C LEU A 526 -5.95 -22.61 -16.92
N GLU A 527 -5.87 -21.74 -17.93
CA GLU A 527 -4.61 -21.36 -18.58
C GLU A 527 -3.62 -20.75 -17.57
N LEU A 528 -4.12 -19.94 -16.63
CA LEU A 528 -3.28 -19.38 -15.58
C LEU A 528 -2.86 -20.43 -14.53
N LEU A 529 -3.61 -21.51 -14.34
CA LEU A 529 -3.24 -22.59 -13.43
C LEU A 529 -2.24 -23.59 -14.06
N SER A 530 -2.11 -23.62 -15.39
CA SER A 530 -1.11 -24.41 -16.12
C SER A 530 0.26 -23.70 -16.23
#